data_AF-A0A519W6U4-F1
#
_entry.id   AF-A0A519W6U4-F1
#
_cell.length_a   1.000
_cell.length_b   1.000
_cell.length_c   1.000
_cell.angle_alpha   90.00
_cell.angle_beta   90.00
_cell.angle_gamma   90.00
#
_symmetry.space_group_name_H-M   'P 1'
#
loop_
_entity.id
_entity.type
_entity.pdbx_description
1 polymer ?
#
loop_
_entity_poly.entity_id
_entity_poly.type
_entity_poly.pdbx_seq_one_letter_code
_entity_poly.pdbx_strand_id
1 'polypeptide(L)'
;MKLSVLVLITSLAVAISIGLVNFYFQQSWYYMLISFGVSFFTCFIVFYYLLEKYIYSKIVLIYKMIHNLKLGKDLKDALGEYVSADPINDVEQEVKEWAGAKKREIEVLRKQEQFRREFLSNVSHEFKTPLFAIQGYIDTLQDCLTDDPESAEKFLKKAANNVERLSYLINDLDSISKLESGEIPIDYKKFDFVVLAKEVMESLEDNAKGKDIKLSFKEKYTS
;
A
#
# COMPACT_ATOMS: atom_id res chain seq x y z
N MET A 1 -33.81 3.48 15.62
CA MET A 1 -35.06 2.89 16.16
C MET A 1 -34.70 1.54 16.74
N LYS A 2 -34.90 1.30 18.04
CA LYS A 2 -34.52 0.02 18.65
C LYS A 2 -35.26 -1.11 17.94
N LEU A 3 -34.52 -2.14 17.52
CA LEU A 3 -35.02 -3.22 16.67
C LEU A 3 -36.22 -3.96 17.31
N SER A 4 -36.24 -4.01 18.65
CA SER A 4 -37.37 -4.49 19.46
C SER A 4 -38.68 -3.75 19.21
N VAL A 5 -38.64 -2.47 18.86
CA VAL A 5 -39.84 -1.65 18.58
C VAL A 5 -40.47 -2.05 17.25
N LEU A 6 -39.65 -2.39 16.24
CA LEU A 6 -40.15 -2.80 14.92
C LEU A 6 -40.81 -4.18 14.99
N VAL A 7 -40.24 -5.11 15.76
CA VAL A 7 -40.82 -6.43 16.05
C VAL A 7 -42.15 -6.32 16.79
N LEU A 8 -42.23 -5.42 17.77
CA LEU A 8 -43.43 -5.21 18.55
C LEU A 8 -44.57 -4.66 17.68
N ILE A 9 -44.28 -3.72 16.77
CA ILE A 9 -45.28 -3.15 15.86
C ILE A 9 -45.80 -4.21 14.87
N THR A 10 -44.92 -5.05 14.31
CA THR A 10 -45.33 -6.09 13.35
C THR A 10 -46.11 -7.22 14.03
N SER A 11 -45.68 -7.67 15.21
CA SER A 11 -46.42 -8.70 15.97
C SER A 11 -47.78 -8.19 16.43
N LEU A 12 -47.89 -6.91 16.80
CA LEU A 12 -49.15 -6.28 17.17
C LEU A 12 -50.11 -6.20 15.98
N ALA A 13 -49.62 -5.78 14.80
CA ALA A 13 -50.45 -5.70 13.60
C ALA A 13 -51.03 -7.07 13.20
N VAL A 14 -50.21 -8.13 13.23
CA VAL A 14 -50.65 -9.50 12.92
C VAL A 14 -51.68 -10.01 13.94
N ALA A 15 -51.45 -9.74 15.24
CA ALA A 15 -52.39 -10.13 16.29
C ALA A 15 -53.74 -9.42 16.16
N ILE A 16 -53.75 -8.12 15.84
CA ILE A 16 -54.96 -7.34 15.59
C ILE A 16 -55.73 -7.91 14.40
N SER A 17 -55.05 -8.21 13.29
CA SER A 17 -55.70 -8.79 12.09
C SER A 17 -56.35 -10.14 12.38
N ILE A 18 -55.66 -11.04 13.10
CA ILE A 18 -56.20 -12.36 13.46
C ILE A 18 -57.36 -12.24 14.46
N GLY A 19 -57.24 -11.35 15.44
CA GLY A 19 -58.30 -11.08 16.42
C GLY A 19 -59.58 -10.55 15.77
N LEU A 20 -59.47 -9.61 14.84
CA LEU A 20 -60.63 -9.05 14.12
C LEU A 20 -61.34 -10.10 13.25
N VAL A 21 -60.58 -10.97 12.56
CA VAL A 21 -61.16 -12.08 11.79
C VAL A 21 -61.90 -13.06 12.69
N ASN A 22 -61.34 -13.37 13.88
CA ASN A 22 -61.98 -14.29 14.81
C ASN A 22 -63.25 -13.70 15.44
N PHE A 23 -63.26 -12.39 15.73
CA PHE A 23 -64.45 -11.68 16.19
C PHE A 23 -65.59 -11.70 15.16
N TYR A 24 -65.24 -11.54 13.88
CA TYR A 24 -66.23 -11.57 12.79
C TYR A 24 -66.93 -12.94 12.66
N PHE A 25 -66.22 -14.04 12.91
CA PHE A 25 -66.75 -15.40 12.74
C PHE A 25 -67.53 -15.94 13.96
N GLN A 26 -67.09 -15.65 15.18
CA GLN A 26 -67.69 -16.24 16.39
C GLN A 26 -68.58 -15.28 17.19
N GLN A 27 -68.60 -13.98 16.84
CA GLN A 27 -69.40 -12.92 17.47
C GLN A 27 -69.28 -12.85 19.01
N SER A 28 -68.22 -13.44 19.57
CA SER A 28 -67.95 -13.52 21.00
C SER A 28 -66.58 -12.92 21.31
N TRP A 29 -66.58 -11.93 22.20
CA TRP A 29 -65.39 -11.17 22.61
C TRP A 29 -64.32 -12.02 23.32
N TYR A 30 -64.73 -13.14 23.94
CA TYR A 30 -63.82 -14.03 24.67
C TYR A 30 -62.83 -14.74 23.74
N TYR A 31 -63.31 -15.33 22.64
CA TYR A 31 -62.44 -16.04 21.69
C TYR A 31 -61.52 -15.09 20.91
N MET A 32 -61.98 -13.85 20.67
CA MET A 32 -61.14 -12.79 20.12
C MET A 32 -59.92 -12.53 21.02
N LEU A 33 -60.13 -12.30 22.32
CA LEU A 33 -59.05 -11.99 23.27
C LEU A 33 -58.04 -13.14 23.40
N ILE A 34 -58.49 -14.39 23.42
CA ILE A 34 -57.59 -15.56 23.49
C ILE A 34 -56.76 -15.69 22.21
N SER A 35 -57.41 -15.63 21.05
CA SER A 35 -56.69 -15.72 19.75
C SER A 35 -55.70 -14.58 19.55
N PHE A 36 -56.04 -13.37 20.03
CA PHE A 36 -55.17 -12.21 20.02
C PHE A 36 -53.92 -12.44 20.88
N GLY A 37 -54.10 -12.89 22.13
CA GLY A 37 -52.98 -13.17 23.02
C GLY A 37 -52.05 -14.25 22.46
N VAL A 38 -52.60 -15.40 22.07
CA VAL A 38 -51.80 -16.53 21.57
C VAL A 38 -51.05 -16.16 20.29
N SER A 39 -51.71 -15.48 19.35
CA SER A 39 -51.05 -15.05 18.10
C SER A 39 -49.98 -13.99 18.38
N PHE A 40 -50.22 -13.03 19.26
CA PHE A 40 -49.24 -12.00 19.62
C PHE A 40 -47.97 -12.61 20.21
N PHE A 41 -48.11 -13.48 21.22
CA PHE A 41 -46.96 -14.11 21.88
C PHE A 41 -46.16 -15.01 20.92
N THR A 42 -46.86 -15.83 20.12
CA THR A 42 -46.20 -16.74 19.16
C THR A 42 -45.45 -15.94 18.10
N CYS A 43 -46.08 -14.89 17.57
CA CYS A 43 -45.51 -14.03 16.54
C CYS A 43 -44.29 -13.26 17.08
N PHE A 44 -44.39 -12.71 18.30
CA PHE A 44 -43.28 -12.03 18.97
C PHE A 44 -42.06 -12.93 19.15
N ILE A 45 -42.25 -14.16 19.65
CA ILE A 45 -41.15 -15.12 19.86
C ILE A 45 -40.47 -15.49 18.54
N VAL A 46 -41.25 -15.83 17.51
CA VAL A 46 -40.71 -16.23 16.20
C VAL A 46 -39.95 -15.08 15.55
N PHE A 47 -40.50 -13.88 15.53
CA PHE A 47 -39.83 -12.72 14.93
C PHE A 47 -38.59 -12.31 15.70
N TYR A 48 -38.62 -12.34 17.03
CA TYR A 48 -37.44 -12.07 17.86
C TYR A 48 -36.30 -13.03 17.52
N TYR A 49 -36.59 -14.34 17.49
CA TYR A 49 -35.59 -15.36 17.16
C TYR A 49 -35.03 -15.24 15.73
N LEU A 50 -35.91 -14.99 14.74
CA LEU A 50 -35.48 -14.81 13.35
C LEU A 50 -34.56 -13.60 13.18
N LEU A 51 -34.87 -12.48 13.83
CA LEU A 51 -34.05 -11.27 13.73
C LEU A 51 -32.73 -11.39 14.48
N GLU A 52 -32.72 -11.98 15.67
CA GLU A 52 -31.51 -12.28 16.41
C GLU A 52 -30.56 -13.15 15.57
N LYS A 53 -31.10 -14.25 15.02
CA LYS A 53 -30.33 -15.15 14.15
C LYS A 53 -29.84 -14.46 12.86
N TYR A 54 -30.68 -13.63 12.24
CA TYR A 54 -30.32 -12.90 11.02
C TYR A 54 -29.20 -11.89 11.26
N ILE A 55 -29.33 -11.06 12.31
CA ILE A 55 -28.34 -10.04 12.65
C ILE A 55 -27.03 -10.70 13.07
N TYR A 56 -27.08 -11.70 13.95
CA TYR A 56 -25.90 -12.46 14.37
C TYR A 56 -25.15 -13.03 13.15
N SER A 57 -25.86 -13.66 12.22
CA SER A 57 -25.25 -14.22 11.01
C SER A 57 -24.61 -13.16 10.11
N LYS A 58 -25.17 -11.95 10.04
CA LYS A 58 -24.61 -10.85 9.23
C LYS A 58 -23.41 -10.18 9.91
N ILE A 59 -23.44 -10.01 11.23
CA ILE A 59 -22.33 -9.49 12.02
C ILE A 59 -21.11 -10.41 11.88
N VAL A 60 -21.30 -11.72 12.04
CA VAL A 60 -20.22 -12.70 11.87
C VAL A 60 -19.64 -12.68 10.45
N LEU A 61 -20.47 -12.44 9.43
CA LEU A 61 -19.99 -12.30 8.04
C LEU A 61 -19.08 -11.08 7.87
N ILE A 62 -19.46 -9.94 8.45
CA ILE A 62 -18.67 -8.70 8.41
C ILE A 62 -17.34 -8.90 9.14
N TYR A 63 -17.38 -9.48 10.34
CA TYR A 63 -16.17 -9.83 11.10
C TYR A 63 -15.25 -10.74 10.28
N LYS A 64 -15.81 -11.78 9.65
CA LYS A 64 -15.05 -12.69 8.79
C LYS A 64 -14.46 -11.98 7.57
N MET A 65 -15.15 -11.00 6.98
CA MET A 65 -14.63 -10.21 5.86
C MET A 65 -13.48 -9.28 6.26
N ILE A 66 -13.54 -8.69 7.45
CA ILE A 66 -12.47 -7.85 8.01
C ILE A 66 -11.24 -8.69 8.34
N HIS A 67 -11.44 -9.86 8.94
CA HIS A 67 -10.36 -10.73 9.41
C HIS A 67 -9.86 -11.75 8.37
N ASN A 68 -10.37 -11.74 7.13
CA ASN A 68 -10.16 -12.81 6.14
C ASN A 68 -8.74 -12.91 5.53
N LEU A 69 -7.68 -12.51 6.25
CA LEU A 69 -6.29 -12.64 5.77
C LEU A 69 -5.36 -13.41 6.72
N LYS A 70 -5.79 -13.79 7.92
CA LYS A 70 -5.07 -14.78 8.73
C LYS A 70 -6.04 -15.62 9.56
N LEU A 71 -5.63 -16.84 9.89
CA LEU A 71 -6.24 -17.82 10.80
C LEU A 71 -7.27 -18.76 10.14
N GLY A 72 -7.14 -20.09 10.17
CA GLY A 72 -6.36 -20.95 11.07
C GLY A 72 -7.20 -21.39 12.28
N LYS A 73 -7.90 -22.53 12.12
CA LYS A 73 -8.60 -23.44 13.05
C LYS A 73 -9.37 -22.95 14.32
N ASP A 74 -9.13 -21.78 14.90
CA ASP A 74 -9.70 -21.38 16.21
C ASP A 74 -10.85 -20.36 16.15
N LEU A 75 -11.65 -20.41 15.08
CA LEU A 75 -12.79 -19.50 14.89
C LEU A 75 -13.89 -19.67 15.94
N LYS A 76 -14.04 -20.87 16.52
CA LYS A 76 -15.11 -21.17 17.48
C LYS A 76 -14.75 -20.78 18.92
N ASP A 77 -13.48 -20.89 19.28
CA ASP A 77 -12.99 -20.58 20.63
C ASP A 77 -12.81 -19.07 20.82
N ALA A 78 -12.37 -18.33 19.81
CA ALA A 78 -12.22 -16.86 19.90
C ALA A 78 -13.57 -16.11 19.92
N LEU A 79 -14.60 -16.62 19.24
CA LEU A 79 -15.93 -15.97 19.18
C LEU A 79 -16.82 -16.32 20.38
N GLY A 80 -16.50 -17.37 21.13
CA GLY A 80 -17.26 -17.76 22.33
C GLY A 80 -17.04 -16.84 23.52
N GLU A 81 -15.91 -16.12 23.56
CA GLU A 81 -15.46 -15.38 24.75
C GLU A 81 -15.51 -13.83 24.59
N TYR A 82 -15.75 -13.33 23.38
CA TYR A 82 -15.69 -11.88 23.05
C TYR A 82 -16.94 -11.35 22.32
N VAL A 83 -18.13 -11.79 22.69
CA VAL A 83 -19.34 -11.04 22.33
C VAL A 83 -19.64 -10.07 23.47
N SER A 84 -19.07 -8.87 23.37
CA SER A 84 -19.41 -7.73 24.23
C SER A 84 -20.91 -7.50 24.27
N ALA A 85 -21.39 -6.85 25.34
CA ALA A 85 -22.80 -6.51 25.52
C ALA A 85 -23.36 -5.63 24.36
N ASP A 86 -22.50 -5.05 23.52
CA ASP A 86 -22.87 -4.29 22.33
C ASP A 86 -22.04 -4.67 21.07
N PRO A 87 -22.38 -5.79 20.41
CA PRO A 87 -21.64 -6.30 19.25
C PRO A 87 -21.66 -5.37 18.03
N ILE A 88 -22.58 -4.40 18.00
CA ILE A 88 -22.73 -3.47 16.88
C ILE A 88 -21.68 -2.36 16.99
N ASN A 89 -21.50 -1.81 18.19
CA ASN A 89 -20.50 -0.75 18.43
C ASN A 89 -19.06 -1.27 18.31
N ASP A 90 -18.80 -2.50 18.77
CA ASP A 90 -17.48 -3.12 18.64
C ASP A 90 -17.07 -3.28 17.17
N VAL A 91 -17.97 -3.79 16.33
CA VAL A 91 -17.72 -3.91 14.88
C VAL A 91 -17.58 -2.53 14.22
N GLU A 92 -18.35 -1.53 14.65
CA GLU A 92 -18.20 -0.16 14.13
C GLU A 92 -16.79 0.39 14.39
N GLN A 93 -16.27 0.21 15.62
CA GLN A 93 -14.93 0.66 15.97
C GLN A 93 -13.86 -0.11 15.20
N GLU A 94 -13.96 -1.43 15.13
CA GLU A 94 -12.99 -2.27 14.41
C GLU A 94 -12.95 -1.93 12.90
N VAL A 95 -14.11 -1.70 12.28
CA VAL A 95 -14.20 -1.25 10.88
C VAL A 95 -13.50 0.11 10.69
N LYS A 96 -13.68 1.06 11.62
CA LYS A 96 -13.03 2.38 11.55
C LYS A 96 -11.52 2.25 11.65
N GLU A 97 -11.02 1.44 12.57
CA GLU A 97 -9.60 1.18 12.76
C GLU A 97 -8.99 0.49 11.54
N TRP A 98 -9.64 -0.57 11.04
CA TRP A 98 -9.23 -1.29 9.84
C TRP A 98 -9.20 -0.38 8.61
N ALA A 99 -10.24 0.43 8.40
CA ALA A 99 -10.29 1.37 7.28
C ALA A 99 -9.17 2.41 7.36
N GLY A 100 -8.87 2.92 8.57
CA GLY A 100 -7.76 3.82 8.81
C GLY A 100 -6.40 3.17 8.51
N ALA A 101 -6.18 1.93 8.97
CA ALA A 101 -4.97 1.18 8.69
C ALA A 101 -4.81 0.89 7.18
N LYS A 102 -5.88 0.44 6.51
CA LYS A 102 -5.88 0.18 5.07
C LYS A 102 -5.61 1.44 4.26
N LYS A 103 -6.17 2.58 4.66
CA LYS A 103 -5.89 3.87 4.02
C LYS A 103 -4.41 4.22 4.10
N ARG A 104 -3.79 4.08 5.29
CA ARG A 104 -2.34 4.32 5.47
C ARG A 104 -1.49 3.38 4.59
N GLU A 105 -1.85 2.10 4.54
CA GLU A 105 -1.17 1.12 3.68
C GLU A 105 -1.24 1.53 2.20
N ILE A 106 -2.43 1.92 1.73
CA ILE A 106 -2.63 2.42 0.35
C ILE A 106 -1.82 3.69 0.09
N GLU A 107 -1.75 4.62 1.04
CA GLU A 107 -0.94 5.83 0.92
C GLU A 107 0.56 5.51 0.80
N VAL A 108 1.07 4.56 1.58
CA VAL A 108 2.47 4.09 1.48
C VAL A 108 2.73 3.48 0.10
N LEU A 109 1.86 2.57 -0.35
CA LEU A 109 1.98 1.93 -1.67
C LEU A 109 1.95 2.95 -2.80
N ARG A 110 1.08 3.97 -2.72
CA ARG A 110 1.01 5.06 -3.71
C ARG A 110 2.28 5.89 -3.74
N LYS A 111 2.85 6.21 -2.58
CA LYS A 111 4.14 6.94 -2.51
C LYS A 111 5.27 6.14 -3.13
N GLN A 112 5.33 4.83 -2.88
CA GLN A 112 6.31 3.93 -3.49
C GLN A 112 6.12 3.85 -5.01
N GLU A 113 4.88 3.73 -5.49
CA GLU A 113 4.60 3.70 -6.92
C GLU A 113 4.98 5.02 -7.60
N GLN A 114 4.66 6.16 -6.98
CA GLN A 114 5.03 7.48 -7.47
C GLN A 114 6.55 7.63 -7.54
N PHE A 115 7.27 7.28 -6.47
CA PHE A 115 8.72 7.30 -6.45
C PHE A 115 9.32 6.44 -7.57
N ARG A 116 8.82 5.21 -7.76
CA ARG A 116 9.27 4.33 -8.85
C ARG A 116 9.04 4.94 -10.23
N ARG A 117 7.89 5.58 -10.46
CA ARG A 117 7.57 6.25 -11.74
C ARG A 117 8.49 7.43 -11.99
N GLU A 118 8.70 8.29 -10.98
CA GLU A 118 9.59 9.45 -11.06
C GLU A 118 11.04 9.00 -11.30
N PHE A 119 11.51 7.98 -10.58
CA PHE A 119 12.83 7.40 -10.75
C PHE A 119 13.06 6.87 -12.18
N LEU A 120 12.15 6.03 -12.69
CA LEU A 120 12.26 5.49 -14.05
C LEU A 120 12.20 6.59 -15.12
N SER A 121 11.37 7.61 -14.90
CA SER A 121 11.31 8.78 -15.78
C SER A 121 12.66 9.51 -15.81
N ASN A 122 13.22 9.80 -14.64
CA ASN A 122 14.50 10.50 -14.52
C ASN A 122 15.65 9.71 -15.17
N VAL A 123 15.75 8.41 -14.89
CA VAL A 123 16.74 7.52 -15.54
C VAL A 123 16.59 7.56 -17.06
N SER A 124 15.36 7.45 -17.56
CA SER A 124 15.10 7.49 -19.01
C SER A 124 15.52 8.83 -19.63
N HIS A 125 15.31 9.95 -18.94
CA HIS A 125 15.72 11.27 -19.41
C HIS A 125 17.25 11.43 -19.40
N GLU A 126 17.92 11.00 -18.33
CA GLU A 126 19.37 11.04 -18.21
C GLU A 126 20.07 10.14 -19.22
N PHE A 127 19.44 9.05 -19.67
CA PHE A 127 19.99 8.15 -20.69
C PHE A 127 19.79 8.70 -22.11
N LYS A 128 18.64 9.31 -22.41
CA LYS A 128 18.34 9.87 -23.74
C LYS A 128 19.36 10.91 -24.19
N THR A 129 19.79 11.77 -23.27
CA THR A 129 20.72 12.87 -23.58
C THR A 129 22.08 12.37 -24.15
N PRO A 130 22.86 11.53 -23.44
CA PRO A 130 24.09 10.98 -23.99
C PRO A 130 23.84 10.09 -25.21
N LEU A 131 22.72 9.35 -25.26
CA LEU A 131 22.38 8.51 -26.42
C LEU A 131 22.20 9.33 -27.70
N PHE A 132 21.40 10.41 -27.66
CA PHE A 132 21.21 11.28 -28.81
C PHE A 132 22.48 12.06 -29.17
N ALA A 133 23.29 12.44 -28.18
CA ALA A 133 24.60 13.05 -28.43
C ALA A 133 25.54 12.08 -29.16
N ILE A 134 25.61 10.82 -28.75
CA ILE A 134 26.39 9.77 -29.41
C ILE A 134 25.93 9.63 -30.87
N GLN A 135 24.62 9.50 -31.10
CA GLN A 135 24.07 9.39 -32.46
C GLN A 135 24.48 10.59 -33.32
N GLY A 136 24.24 11.82 -32.86
CA GLY A 136 24.60 13.02 -33.62
C GLY A 136 26.11 13.16 -33.88
N TYR A 137 26.96 12.75 -32.94
CA TYR A 137 28.41 12.75 -33.15
C TYR A 137 28.87 11.67 -34.12
N ILE A 138 28.23 10.49 -34.12
CA ILE A 138 28.52 9.44 -35.10
C ILE A 138 28.09 9.89 -36.50
N ASP A 139 26.92 10.50 -36.64
CA ASP A 139 26.43 11.02 -37.93
C ASP A 139 27.40 12.09 -38.48
N THR A 140 27.78 13.06 -37.65
CA THR A 140 28.73 14.12 -38.06
C THR A 140 30.12 13.55 -38.37
N LEU A 141 30.55 12.54 -37.63
CA LEU A 141 31.81 11.85 -37.89
C LEU A 141 31.82 11.17 -39.26
N GLN A 142 30.71 10.56 -39.66
CA GLN A 142 30.59 9.91 -40.97
C GLN A 142 30.69 10.94 -42.10
N ASP A 143 30.09 12.12 -41.92
CA ASP A 143 30.16 13.22 -42.89
C ASP A 143 31.58 13.80 -43.02
N CYS A 144 32.32 13.93 -41.91
CA CYS A 144 33.67 14.51 -41.91
C CYS A 144 34.78 13.51 -42.28
N LEU A 145 34.49 12.21 -42.36
CA LEU A 145 35.52 11.15 -42.42
C LEU A 145 36.50 11.30 -43.60
N THR A 146 36.01 11.82 -44.73
CA THR A 146 36.79 11.95 -45.97
C THR A 146 37.40 13.34 -46.13
N ASP A 147 36.67 14.38 -45.74
CA ASP A 147 37.00 15.78 -46.04
C ASP A 147 37.73 16.50 -44.90
N ASP A 148 37.53 16.08 -43.64
CA ASP A 148 38.15 16.68 -42.46
C ASP A 148 38.46 15.63 -41.36
N PRO A 149 39.59 14.91 -41.49
CA PRO A 149 40.00 13.89 -40.55
C PRO A 149 40.22 14.41 -39.12
N GLU A 150 40.64 15.67 -38.96
CA GLU A 150 40.88 16.26 -37.63
C GLU A 150 39.56 16.49 -36.89
N SER A 151 38.52 16.97 -37.60
CA SER A 151 37.18 17.06 -37.03
C SER A 151 36.57 15.69 -36.78
N ALA A 152 36.79 14.71 -37.65
CA ALA A 152 36.33 13.34 -37.45
C ALA A 152 36.89 12.74 -36.14
N GLU A 153 38.18 12.93 -35.85
CA GLU A 153 38.79 12.50 -34.58
C GLU A 153 38.14 13.19 -33.36
N LYS A 154 37.86 14.50 -33.45
CA LYS A 154 37.17 15.24 -32.38
C LYS A 154 35.77 14.69 -32.11
N PHE A 155 35.00 14.39 -33.14
CA PHE A 155 33.65 13.81 -32.98
C PHE A 155 33.70 12.38 -32.45
N LEU A 156 34.67 11.56 -32.88
CA LEU A 156 34.91 10.23 -32.34
C LEU A 156 35.15 10.28 -30.83
N LYS A 157 36.03 11.19 -30.39
CA LYS A 157 36.33 11.38 -28.98
C LYS A 157 35.11 11.84 -28.18
N LYS A 158 34.29 12.74 -28.73
CA LYS A 158 33.05 13.18 -28.09
C LYS A 158 32.03 12.05 -27.96
N ALA A 159 31.89 11.20 -28.98
CA ALA A 159 31.04 10.01 -28.92
C ALA A 159 31.53 9.03 -27.85
N ALA A 160 32.83 8.73 -27.83
CA ALA A 160 33.46 7.85 -26.84
C ALA A 160 33.23 8.36 -25.39
N ASN A 161 33.42 9.65 -25.13
CA ASN A 161 33.16 10.24 -23.82
C ASN A 161 31.69 10.10 -23.37
N ASN A 162 30.73 10.18 -24.30
CA ASN A 162 29.31 10.00 -23.96
C ASN A 162 28.95 8.52 -23.75
N VAL A 163 29.61 7.59 -24.43
CA VAL A 163 29.49 6.15 -24.15
C VAL A 163 29.99 5.86 -22.74
N GLU A 164 31.13 6.43 -22.35
CA GLU A 164 31.65 6.31 -20.98
C GLU A 164 30.67 6.87 -19.95
N ARG A 165 30.11 8.06 -20.20
CA ARG A 165 29.06 8.64 -19.36
C ARG A 165 27.83 7.74 -19.22
N LEU A 166 27.36 7.15 -20.32
CA LEU A 166 26.23 6.21 -20.28
C LEU A 166 26.59 4.95 -19.47
N SER A 167 27.83 4.46 -19.58
CA SER A 167 28.31 3.34 -18.77
C SER A 167 28.30 3.65 -17.28
N TYR A 168 28.72 4.85 -16.87
CA TYR A 168 28.63 5.27 -15.46
C TYR A 168 27.19 5.27 -14.96
N LEU A 169 26.26 5.83 -15.74
CA LEU A 169 24.83 5.85 -15.38
C LEU A 169 24.23 4.43 -15.24
N ILE A 170 24.66 3.48 -16.06
CA ILE A 170 24.24 2.07 -15.95
C ILE A 170 24.82 1.41 -14.69
N ASN A 171 26.10 1.67 -14.37
CA ASN A 171 26.73 1.15 -13.17
C ASN A 171 26.10 1.71 -11.88
N ASP A 172 25.71 2.98 -11.89
CA ASP A 172 24.98 3.61 -10.79
C ASP A 172 23.62 2.93 -10.58
N LEU A 173 22.90 2.64 -11.67
CA LEU A 173 21.63 1.92 -11.62
C LEU A 173 21.77 0.49 -11.07
N ASP A 174 22.80 -0.24 -11.50
CA ASP A 174 23.12 -1.57 -10.97
C ASP A 174 23.45 -1.52 -9.47
N SER A 175 24.22 -0.52 -9.04
CA SER A 175 24.55 -0.31 -7.63
C SER A 175 23.31 -0.02 -6.79
N ILE A 176 22.40 0.82 -7.28
CA ILE A 176 21.11 1.11 -6.63
C ILE A 176 20.25 -0.16 -6.57
N SER A 177 20.17 -0.92 -7.66
CA SER A 177 19.38 -2.16 -7.69
C SER A 177 19.86 -3.19 -6.66
N LYS A 178 21.18 -3.33 -6.49
CA LYS A 178 21.77 -4.22 -5.48
C LYS A 178 21.50 -3.72 -4.06
N LEU A 179 21.54 -2.40 -3.84
CA LEU A 179 21.18 -1.79 -2.56
C LEU A 179 19.72 -2.08 -2.20
N GLU A 180 18.79 -1.95 -3.15
CA GLU A 180 17.35 -2.19 -2.92
C GLU A 180 17.02 -3.68 -2.72
N SER A 181 17.70 -4.60 -3.40
CA SER A 181 17.49 -6.04 -3.21
C SER A 181 18.04 -6.57 -1.88
N GLY A 182 18.83 -5.76 -1.15
CA GLY A 182 19.51 -6.18 0.06
C GLY A 182 20.65 -7.17 -0.20
N GLU A 183 21.07 -7.33 -1.46
CA GLU A 183 22.09 -8.27 -1.90
C GLU A 183 23.52 -7.71 -1.76
N ILE A 184 23.70 -6.55 -1.15
CA ILE A 184 25.04 -6.02 -0.85
C ILE A 184 25.48 -6.53 0.51
N PRO A 185 26.35 -7.57 0.59
CA PRO A 185 26.96 -7.96 1.84
C PRO A 185 27.85 -6.81 2.32
N ILE A 186 27.44 -6.15 3.41
CA ILE A 186 28.26 -5.13 4.05
C ILE A 186 29.35 -5.83 4.85
N ASP A 187 30.60 -5.64 4.43
CA ASP A 187 31.78 -6.20 5.10
C ASP A 187 32.35 -5.17 6.10
N TYR A 188 31.99 -5.33 7.37
CA TYR A 188 32.44 -4.45 8.44
C TYR A 188 33.88 -4.77 8.83
N LYS A 189 34.80 -3.88 8.46
CA LYS A 189 36.23 -3.98 8.79
C LYS A 189 36.73 -2.71 9.48
N LYS A 190 37.74 -2.87 10.36
CA LYS A 190 38.53 -1.73 10.84
C LYS A 190 39.44 -1.27 9.72
N PHE A 191 39.43 0.02 9.41
CA PHE A 191 40.31 0.64 8.43
C PHE A 191 40.79 2.00 8.94
N ASP A 192 41.90 2.49 8.41
CA ASP A 192 42.39 3.83 8.69
C ASP A 192 41.67 4.84 7.79
N PHE A 193 40.87 5.71 8.40
CA PHE A 193 40.13 6.74 7.69
C PHE A 193 41.04 7.77 7.02
N VAL A 194 42.18 8.11 7.64
CA VAL A 194 43.13 9.10 7.10
C VAL A 194 43.77 8.56 5.82
N VAL A 195 44.14 7.28 5.81
CA VAL A 195 44.69 6.60 4.63
C VAL A 195 43.65 6.59 3.50
N LEU A 196 42.43 6.13 3.77
CA LEU A 196 41.35 6.10 2.78
C LEU A 196 41.05 7.50 2.23
N ALA A 197 40.96 8.51 3.09
CA ALA A 197 40.71 9.88 2.67
C ALA A 197 41.85 10.42 1.78
N LYS A 198 43.11 10.05 2.06
CA LYS A 198 44.26 10.43 1.24
C LYS A 198 44.21 9.77 -0.14
N GLU A 199 43.94 8.47 -0.20
CA GLU A 199 43.75 7.72 -1.46
C GLU A 199 42.64 8.36 -2.32
N VAL A 200 41.52 8.73 -1.70
CA VAL A 200 40.42 9.42 -2.39
C VAL A 200 40.86 10.79 -2.90
N MET A 201 41.56 11.60 -2.09
CA MET A 201 42.05 12.90 -2.56
C MET A 201 43.06 12.79 -3.70
N GLU A 202 43.96 11.82 -3.65
CA GLU A 202 44.91 11.53 -4.74
C GLU A 202 44.17 11.12 -6.02
N SER A 203 43.16 10.25 -5.91
CA SER A 203 42.33 9.83 -7.05
C SER A 203 41.57 11.00 -7.72
N LEU A 204 41.30 12.07 -6.98
CA LEU A 204 40.60 13.25 -7.46
C LEU A 204 41.54 14.38 -7.91
N GLU A 205 42.84 14.25 -7.69
CA GLU A 205 43.79 15.35 -7.86
C GLU A 205 43.87 15.84 -9.31
N ASP A 206 43.86 14.93 -10.29
CA ASP A 206 43.89 15.27 -11.71
C ASP A 206 42.62 16.00 -12.17
N ASN A 207 41.45 15.53 -11.70
CA ASN A 207 40.17 16.18 -11.95
C ASN A 207 40.09 17.58 -11.29
N ALA A 208 40.66 17.73 -10.11
CA ALA A 208 40.70 18.99 -9.38
C ALA A 208 41.63 20.01 -10.07
N LYS A 209 42.82 19.59 -10.52
CA LYS A 209 43.75 20.42 -11.30
C LYS A 209 43.12 20.91 -12.61
N GLY A 210 42.38 20.04 -13.31
CA GLY A 210 41.66 20.40 -14.53
C GLY A 210 40.57 21.47 -14.34
N LYS A 211 40.17 21.74 -13.09
CA LYS A 211 39.14 22.74 -12.71
C LYS A 211 39.67 23.86 -11.81
N ASP A 212 40.99 23.97 -11.62
CA ASP A 212 41.63 24.93 -10.71
C ASP A 212 41.12 24.84 -9.25
N ILE A 213 40.86 23.62 -8.78
CA ILE A 213 40.41 23.32 -7.41
C ILE A 213 41.58 22.77 -6.61
N LYS A 214 41.81 23.33 -5.41
CA LYS A 214 42.83 22.85 -4.47
C LYS A 214 42.22 21.93 -3.42
N LEU A 215 42.71 20.70 -3.35
CA LEU A 215 42.35 19.74 -2.30
C LEU A 215 43.35 19.86 -1.13
N SER A 216 42.84 19.94 0.10
CA SER A 216 43.69 20.00 1.30
C SER A 216 42.95 19.46 2.52
N PHE A 217 43.67 18.76 3.40
CA PHE A 217 43.18 18.49 4.75
C PHE A 217 43.16 19.78 5.58
N LYS A 218 42.09 19.93 6.39
CA LYS A 218 41.94 21.07 7.31
C LYS A 218 43.05 21.11 8.37
N GLU A 219 43.48 19.94 8.83
CA GLU A 219 44.52 19.78 9.84
C GLU A 219 45.52 18.70 9.40
N LYS A 220 46.69 18.66 10.04
CA LYS A 220 47.67 17.59 9.83
C LYS A 220 47.21 16.35 10.57
N TYR A 221 46.48 15.49 9.89
CA TYR A 221 46.18 14.15 10.38
C TYR A 221 47.41 13.27 10.14
N THR A 222 47.98 12.74 11.21
CA THR A 222 49.06 11.74 11.14
C THR A 222 48.40 10.38 11.41
N SER A 223 48.67 9.39 10.56
CA SER A 223 48.26 7.98 10.76
C SER A 223 48.88 7.43 12.03
#